data_AF-I1PKC0-F1
#
_entry.id   AF-I1PKC0-F1
#
_cell.length_a   1.000
_cell.length_b   1.000
_cell.length_c   1.000
_cell.angle_alpha   90.00
_cell.angle_beta   90.00
_cell.angle_gamma   90.00
#
_symmetry.space_group_name_H-M   'P 1'
#
loop_
_entity.id
_entity.type
_entity.pdbx_description
1 polymer ?
#
loop_
_entity_poly.entity_id
_entity_poly.type
_entity_poly.pdbx_seq_one_letter_code
_entity_poly.pdbx_strand_id
1 'polypeptide(L)'
;MFDQRTVGAENLPMPAQWHRISVHNEQLGAYAVQKLVKNSAVYVEGDIETRVYNDIINDQVKNIPEICVRRDGMYANLKFK
;
A
#
# COMPACT_ATOMS: atom_id res chain seq x y z
N MET A 1 -5.62 -2.06 -12.48
CA MET A 1 -6.04 -3.23 -11.67
C MET A 1 -7.55 -3.28 -11.67
N PHE A 2 -8.14 -4.43 -11.98
CA PHE A 2 -9.61 -4.58 -11.98
C PHE A 2 -10.10 -4.73 -10.54
N ASP A 3 -11.01 -3.86 -10.10
CA ASP A 3 -11.64 -3.98 -8.78
C ASP A 3 -12.90 -4.84 -8.88
N GLN A 4 -12.80 -6.12 -8.50
CA GLN A 4 -13.94 -7.04 -8.58
C GLN A 4 -15.12 -6.63 -7.69
N ARG A 5 -14.92 -5.72 -6.72
CA ARG A 5 -16.00 -5.22 -5.84
C ARG A 5 -16.93 -4.22 -6.51
N THR A 6 -16.54 -3.62 -7.63
CA THR A 6 -17.40 -2.68 -8.35
C THR A 6 -18.34 -3.38 -9.34
N VAL A 7 -18.18 -4.69 -9.52
CA VAL A 7 -19.08 -5.51 -10.35
C VAL A 7 -20.49 -5.48 -9.76
N GLY A 8 -21.43 -4.87 -10.50
CA GLY A 8 -22.83 -4.70 -10.07
C GLY A 8 -23.08 -3.48 -9.18
N ALA A 9 -22.09 -2.64 -8.93
CA ALA A 9 -22.19 -1.44 -8.07
C ALA A 9 -22.21 -0.12 -8.88
N GLU A 10 -22.76 -0.14 -10.10
CA GLU A 10 -22.59 0.91 -11.12
C GLU A 10 -23.05 2.33 -10.69
N ASN A 11 -23.87 2.45 -9.64
CA ASN A 11 -24.39 3.72 -9.13
C ASN A 11 -24.07 3.99 -7.64
N LEU A 12 -23.19 3.20 -7.03
CA LEU A 12 -22.80 3.37 -5.62
C LEU A 12 -21.46 4.12 -5.53
N PRO A 13 -21.25 4.93 -4.48
CA PRO A 13 -19.95 5.54 -4.24
C PRO A 13 -18.87 4.45 -4.12
N MET A 14 -17.73 4.66 -4.77
CA MET A 14 -16.64 3.69 -4.72
C MET A 14 -16.20 3.45 -3.27
N PRO A 15 -16.09 2.19 -2.82
CA PRO A 15 -15.69 1.89 -1.47
C PRO A 15 -14.22 2.28 -1.25
N ALA A 16 -13.91 2.76 -0.05
CA ALA A 16 -12.54 3.06 0.34
C ALA A 16 -11.66 1.79 0.22
N GLN A 17 -10.45 1.96 -0.33
CA GLN A 17 -9.47 0.89 -0.45
C GLN A 17 -8.27 1.17 0.44
N TRP A 18 -7.99 0.25 1.36
CA TRP A 18 -6.84 0.33 2.25
C TRP A 18 -5.71 -0.51 1.66
N HIS A 19 -4.63 0.16 1.26
CA HIS A 19 -3.46 -0.49 0.69
C HIS A 19 -2.35 -0.59 1.74
N ARG A 20 -1.64 -1.72 1.74
CA ARG A 20 -0.45 -1.93 2.57
C ARG A 20 0.79 -1.54 1.77
N ILE A 21 1.62 -0.68 2.35
CA ILE A 21 2.81 -0.15 1.69
C ILE A 21 4.03 -0.56 2.53
N SER A 22 5.00 -1.22 1.89
CA SER A 22 6.23 -1.73 2.50
C SER A 22 7.43 -0.98 1.94
N VAL A 23 8.12 -0.21 2.78
CA VAL A 23 9.34 0.53 2.38
C VAL A 23 10.56 -0.32 2.73
N HIS A 24 11.33 -0.74 1.72
CA HIS A 24 12.51 -1.58 1.93
C HIS A 24 13.83 -0.80 1.96
N ASN A 25 13.85 0.41 1.41
CA ASN A 25 15.02 1.27 1.47
C ASN A 25 15.07 1.98 2.83
N GLU A 26 16.10 1.71 3.62
CA GLU A 26 16.27 2.26 4.97
C GLU A 26 16.28 3.79 5.01
N GLN A 27 17.01 4.43 4.08
CA GLN A 27 17.10 5.89 4.01
C GLN A 27 15.74 6.52 3.67
N LEU A 28 15.02 5.91 2.74
CA LEU A 28 13.68 6.34 2.34
C LEU A 28 12.67 6.12 3.47
N GLY A 29 12.80 5.01 4.20
CA GLY A 29 11.99 4.72 5.38
C GLY A 29 12.21 5.75 6.50
N ALA A 30 13.46 6.09 6.78
CA ALA A 30 13.78 7.13 7.76
C ALA A 30 13.20 8.50 7.36
N TYR A 31 13.28 8.86 6.08
CA TYR A 31 12.66 10.08 5.56
C TYR A 31 11.13 10.05 5.70
N ALA A 32 10.49 8.93 5.34
CA ALA A 32 9.05 8.75 5.44
C ALA A 32 8.57 8.91 6.90
N VAL A 33 9.25 8.29 7.86
CA VAL A 33 8.92 8.41 9.29
C VAL A 33 9.04 9.85 9.78
N GLN A 34 10.03 10.62 9.29
CA GLN A 34 10.21 12.01 9.71
C GLN A 34 9.21 12.99 9.08
N LYS A 35 8.73 12.71 7.85
CA LYS A 35 7.94 13.67 7.06
C LYS A 35 6.47 13.33 6.96
N LEU A 36 6.08 12.07 7.10
CA LEU A 36 4.69 11.65 7.00
C LEU A 36 4.02 11.76 8.36
N VAL A 37 2.94 12.54 8.40
CA VAL A 37 2.01 12.58 9.52
C VAL A 37 0.74 11.84 9.16
N LYS A 38 -0.03 11.40 10.16
CA LYS A 38 -1.33 10.78 9.94
C LYS A 38 -2.19 11.67 9.01
N ASN A 39 -2.87 11.05 8.05
CA ASN A 39 -3.70 11.71 7.03
C ASN A 39 -2.94 12.53 5.97
N SER A 40 -1.61 12.40 5.87
CA SER A 40 -0.88 12.99 4.74
C SER A 40 -1.29 12.33 3.43
N ALA A 41 -1.51 13.15 2.39
CA ALA A 41 -1.73 12.65 1.05
C ALA A 41 -0.38 12.41 0.35
N VAL A 42 -0.14 11.17 -0.09
CA VAL A 42 1.15 10.73 -0.63
C VAL A 42 0.98 10.06 -1.98
N TYR A 43 1.93 10.28 -2.87
CA TYR A 43 2.13 9.47 -4.06
C TYR A 43 3.09 8.33 -3.74
N VAL A 44 2.80 7.12 -4.23
CA VAL A 44 3.57 5.91 -3.99
C VAL A 44 3.82 5.18 -5.30
N GLU A 45 5.09 4.98 -5.64
CA GLU A 45 5.51 4.05 -6.70
C GLU A 45 6.22 2.84 -6.13
N GLY A 46 5.76 1.65 -6.52
CA GLY A 46 6.35 0.39 -6.13
C GLY A 46 5.72 -0.78 -6.87
N ASP A 47 6.30 -1.95 -6.67
CA ASP A 47 5.82 -3.19 -7.27
C ASP A 47 4.83 -3.88 -6.34
N ILE A 48 3.79 -4.49 -6.91
CA ILE A 48 2.84 -5.28 -6.14
C ILE A 48 3.43 -6.67 -5.91
N GLU A 49 3.77 -6.96 -4.66
CA GLU A 49 4.33 -8.24 -4.24
C GLU A 49 3.37 -8.93 -3.26
N THR A 50 3.21 -10.25 -3.39
CA THR A 50 2.40 -11.04 -2.43
C THR A 50 3.32 -11.73 -1.45
N ARG A 51 3.24 -11.34 -0.17
CA ARG A 51 3.95 -12.01 0.91
C ARG A 51 3.13 -13.18 1.41
N VAL A 52 3.73 -14.35 1.34
CA VAL A 52 3.19 -15.60 1.88
C VAL A 52 3.71 -15.76 3.30
N TYR A 53 2.81 -15.92 4.26
CA TYR A 53 3.15 -16.20 5.65
C TYR A 53 2.35 -17.37 6.18
N ASN A 54 3.01 -18.20 6.98
CA ASN A 54 2.36 -19.26 7.73
C ASN A 54 1.85 -18.67 9.03
N ASP A 55 0.53 -18.57 9.15
CA ASP A 55 -0.10 -18.22 10.41
C ASP A 55 -0.07 -19.45 11.31
N ILE A 56 0.94 -19.50 12.19
CA ILE A 56 1.17 -20.62 13.12
C ILE A 56 -0.02 -20.81 14.08
N ILE A 57 -0.81 -19.76 14.32
CA ILE A 57 -1.96 -19.81 15.24
C ILE A 57 -3.16 -20.48 14.58
N ASN A 58 -3.38 -20.22 13.29
CA ASN A 58 -4.53 -20.73 12.54
C ASN A 58 -4.18 -21.89 11.60
N ASP A 59 -2.91 -22.31 11.57
CA ASP A 59 -2.33 -23.31 10.65
C ASP A 59 -2.72 -23.05 9.18
N GLN A 60 -2.73 -21.77 8.80
CA GLN A 60 -3.16 -21.32 7.48
C GLN A 60 -2.04 -20.55 6.78
N VAL A 61 -1.84 -20.86 5.51
CA VAL A 61 -1.02 -20.06 4.60
C VAL A 61 -1.83 -18.84 4.18
N LYS A 62 -1.33 -17.66 4.50
CA LYS A 62 -1.99 -16.41 4.14
C LYS A 62 -1.13 -15.64 3.15
N ASN A 63 -1.81 -15.06 2.17
CA ASN A 63 -1.23 -14.28 1.09
C ASN A 63 -1.67 -12.83 1.27
N ILE A 64 -0.76 -11.95 1.68
CA ILE A 64 -1.04 -10.52 1.77
C ILE A 64 -0.36 -9.82 0.58
N PRO A 65 -1.12 -9.14 -0.29
CA PRO A 65 -0.55 -8.23 -1.27
C PRO A 65 -0.08 -6.94 -0.60
N GLU A 66 1.12 -6.51 -0.93
CA GLU A 66 1.71 -5.25 -0.47
C GLU A 66 2.33 -4.51 -1.66
N ILE A 67 2.31 -3.17 -1.60
CA ILE A 67 3.06 -2.33 -2.52
C ILE A 67 4.46 -2.16 -1.95
N CYS A 68 5.45 -2.80 -2.56
CA CYS A 68 6.84 -2.80 -2.13
C CYS A 68 7.62 -1.69 -2.82
N VAL A 69 8.17 -0.76 -2.02
CA VAL A 69 8.98 0.35 -2.53
C VAL A 69 10.45 0.11 -2.24
N ARG A 70 11.23 0.02 -3.32
CA ARG A 70 12.66 -0.33 -3.33
C ARG A 70 13.53 0.84 -3.76
N ARG A 71 14.51 0.63 -4.64
CA ARG A 71 15.55 1.62 -4.98
C ARG A 71 15.04 2.81 -5.77
N ASP A 72 14.16 2.56 -6.73
CA ASP A 72 13.71 3.58 -7.69
C ASP A 72 12.31 4.12 -7.39
N GLY A 73 11.61 3.51 -6.43
CA GLY A 73 10.25 3.93 -6.11
C GLY A 73 10.26 5.25 -5.35
N MET A 74 9.55 6.23 -5.89
CA MET A 74 9.48 7.59 -5.37
C MET A 74 8.25 7.76 -4.48
N TYR A 75 8.46 8.30 -3.28
CA TYR A 75 7.38 8.86 -2.46
C TYR A 75 7.41 10.38 -2.58
N ALA A 76 6.38 10.97 -3.19
CA ALA A 76 6.23 12.41 -3.24
C ALA A 76 5.07 12.85 -2.33
N ASN A 77 5.34 13.80 -1.44
CA ASN A 77 4.26 14.49 -0.72
C ASN A 77 3.49 15.33 -1.75
N LEU A 78 2.21 14.99 -1.97
CA LEU A 78 1.30 15.80 -2.75
C LEU A 78 0.82 16.95 -1.87
N LYS A 79 1.44 18.11 -2.03
CA LYS A 79 0.93 19.38 -1.48
C LYS A 79 -0.30 19.77 -2.29
N PHE A 80 -1.49 19.41 -1.83
CA PHE A 80 -2.70 20.05 -2.33
C PHE A 80 -2.73 21.48 -1.78
N LYS A 81 -2.71 22.47 -2.68
CA LYS A 81 -2.75 23.90 -2.38
C LYS A 81 -4.16 24.35 -2.06
#